data_AF-A0A7V8DHR7-F1
#
_entry.id   AF-A0A7V8DHR7-F1
#
_cell.length_a   1.000
_cell.length_b   1.000
_cell.length_c   1.000
_cell.angle_alpha   90.00
_cell.angle_beta   90.00
_cell.angle_gamma   90.00
#
_symmetry.space_group_name_H-M   'P 1'
#
loop_
_entity.id
_entity.type
_entity.pdbx_description
1 polymer ?
#
loop_
_entity_poly.entity_id
_entity_poly.type
_entity_poly.pdbx_seq_one_letter_code
_entity_poly.pdbx_strand_id
1 'polypeptide(L)' 'MVDDCQDYGETSKVDLWFIGHRLHSLVYAERGDALRVISLRKANKREVKAYAESLGA' A
#
# COMPACT_ATOMS: atom_id res chain seq x y z
N MET A 1 9.59 -16.70 3.87
CA MET A 1 8.18 -16.44 4.23
C MET A 1 7.70 -15.40 3.25
N VAL A 2 7.07 -15.85 2.17
CA VAL A 2 6.46 -14.95 1.19
C VAL A 2 5.19 -14.42 1.86
N ASP A 3 5.13 -13.10 2.05
CA ASP A 3 3.91 -12.44 2.51
C ASP A 3 2.85 -12.73 1.44
N ASP A 4 1.72 -13.31 1.87
CA ASP A 4 0.64 -13.76 1.01
C ASP A 4 -0.07 -12.52 0.43
N CYS A 5 0.58 -11.86 -0.54
CA CYS A 5 -0.09 -11.00 -1.51
C CYS A 5 -0.90 -11.92 -2.40
N GLN A 6 -2.04 -12.35 -1.87
CA GLN A 6 -3.06 -13.08 -2.59
C GLN A 6 -3.54 -12.16 -3.70
N ASP A 7 -3.11 -12.45 -4.93
CA ASP A 7 -3.53 -11.79 -6.15
C ASP A 7 -5.01 -12.15 -6.38
N TYR A 8 -5.90 -11.41 -5.71
CA TYR A 8 -7.35 -11.51 -5.88
C TYR A 8 -7.70 -10.95 -7.26
N GLY A 9 -7.36 -11.60 -8.38
CA GLY A 9 -7.98 -11.53 -9.73
C GLY A 9 -8.35 -10.18 -10.39
N GLU A 10 -8.16 -9.06 -9.71
CA GLU A 10 -8.48 -7.68 -10.04
C GLU A 10 -7.22 -6.90 -9.63
N THR A 11 -6.62 -6.19 -10.58
CA THR A 11 -5.35 -5.46 -10.41
C THR A 11 -5.47 -4.40 -9.32
N SER A 12 -5.30 -4.83 -8.08
CA SER A 12 -5.33 -4.00 -6.90
C SER A 12 -3.93 -3.43 -6.73
N LYS A 13 -3.80 -2.11 -6.78
CA LYS A 13 -2.53 -1.44 -6.52
C LYS A 13 -2.39 -1.21 -5.03
N VAL A 14 -1.21 -1.53 -4.52
CA VAL A 14 -0.79 -1.18 -3.16
C VAL A 14 0.21 -0.04 -3.25
N ASP A 15 -0.14 1.08 -2.61
CA ASP A 15 0.74 2.23 -2.49
C ASP A 15 0.98 2.55 -1.01
N LEU A 16 2.19 3.03 -0.72
CA LEU A 16 2.56 3.54 0.59
C LEU A 16 2.63 5.05 0.52
N TRP A 17 1.68 5.72 1.16
CA TRP A 17 1.55 7.17 1.13
C TRP A 17 1.64 7.77 2.52
N PHE A 18 2.26 8.94 2.62
CA PHE A 18 2.24 9.72 3.85
C PHE A 18 0.93 10.49 3.95
N ILE A 19 0.19 10.24 5.03
CA ILE A 19 -0.97 11.04 5.40
C ILE A 19 -0.57 11.84 6.63
N GLY A 20 -0.28 13.12 6.42
CA GLY A 20 0.34 13.99 7.42
C GLY A 20 1.75 13.51 7.78
N HIS A 21 1.97 13.18 9.05
CA HIS A 21 3.29 12.75 9.57
C HIS A 21 3.46 11.23 9.66
N ARG A 22 2.52 10.44 9.12
CA ARG A 22 2.54 8.97 9.25
C ARG A 22 2.37 8.29 7.90
N LEU A 23 3.16 7.25 7.68
CA LEU A 23 3.02 6.38 6.53
C LEU A 23 1.78 5.48 6.69
N HIS A 24 1.01 5.38 5.63
CA HIS A 24 -0.16 4.54 5.52
C HIS A 24 -0.02 3.66 4.27
N SER A 25 -0.51 2.42 4.38
CA SER A 25 -0.67 1.52 3.25
C SER A 25 -2.09 1.69 2.72
N LEU A 26 -2.18 2.10 1.47
CA LEU A 26 -3.42 2.28 0.74
C LEU A 26 -3.50 1.18 -0.33
N VAL A 27 -4.53 0.35 -0.23
CA VAL A 27 -4.89 -0.60 -1.27
C VAL A 27 -6.09 -0.04 -2.00
N TYR A 28 -5.94 0.17 -3.31
CA TYR A 28 -6.99 0.69 -4.16
C TYR A 28 -7.02 -0.05 -5.49
N ALA A 29 -8.19 -0.07 -6.11
CA ALA A 29 -8.35 -0.51 -7.48
C ALA A 29 -8.88 0.66 -8.31
N GLU A 30 -8.23 0.91 -9.44
CA GLU A 30 -8.69 1.87 -10.43
C GLU A 30 -9.71 1.18 -11.34
N ARG A 31 -10.96 1.67 -11.33
CA ARG A 31 -12.02 1.16 -12.20
C ARG A 31 -12.49 2.25 -13.14
N GLY A 32 -11.84 2.35 -14.29
CA GLY A 32 -12.14 3.38 -15.30
C GLY A 32 -11.88 4.78 -14.73
N ASP A 33 -12.96 5.53 -14.52
CA ASP A 33 -12.90 6.93 -14.02
C ASP A 33 -12.93 7.03 -12.48
N ALA A 34 -13.16 5.92 -11.77
CA ALA A 34 -13.30 5.92 -10.32
C ALA A 34 -12.17 5.17 -9.61
N LEU A 35 -11.61 5.78 -8.57
CA LEU A 35 -10.71 5.12 -7.62
C LEU A 35 -11.53 4.49 -6.49
N ARG A 36 -11.49 3.15 -6.39
CA ARG A 36 -12.08 2.42 -5.27
C ARG A 36 -11.00 2.14 -4.24
N VAL A 37 -11.08 2.83 -3.10
CA VAL A 37 -10.26 2.48 -1.93
C VAL A 37 -10.81 1.21 -1.30
N ILE A 38 -10.01 0.14 -1.30
CA ILE A 38 -10.38 -1.16 -0.73
C ILE A 38 -10.00 -1.21 0.74
N SER A 39 -8.80 -0.72 1.08
CA SER A 39 -8.28 -0.77 2.44
C SER A 39 -7.30 0.38 2.66
N LEU A 40 -7.56 1.21 3.68
CA LEU A 40 -6.62 2.22 4.15
C LEU A 40 -6.20 1.87 5.57
N ARG A 41 -4.92 1.57 5.76
CA ARG A 41 -4.39 1.03 7.00
C ARG A 41 -3.18 1.85 7.40
N LYS A 42 -3.01 2.09 8.69
CA LYS A 42 -1.75 2.63 9.20
C LYS A 42 -0.63 1.63 8.89
N ALA A 43 0.47 2.11 8.28
CA ALA A 43 1.61 1.25 8.01
C ALA A 43 2.24 0.81 9.34
N ASN A 44 2.52 -0.49 9.45
CA ASN A 44 3.24 -1.02 10.60
C ASN A 44 4.72 -0.61 10.53
N LYS A 45 5.42 -0.62 11.67
CA LYS A 45 6.83 -0.23 11.75
C LYS A 45 7.74 -1.00 10.78
N ARG A 46 7.38 -2.25 10.42
CA ARG A 46 8.09 -3.07 9.43
C ARG A 46 7.97 -2.49 8.02
N GLU A 47 6.75 -2.19 7.59
CA GLU A 47 6.46 -1.57 6.29
C GLU A 47 7.12 -0.18 6.16
N VAL A 48 7.07 0.63 7.23
CA VAL A 48 7.74 1.94 7.28
C VAL A 48 9.24 1.79 7.08
N LYS A 49 9.85 0.78 7.70
CA LYS A 49 11.27 0.52 7.58
C LYS A 49 11.62 0.04 6.17
N ALA A 50 10.87 -0.91 5.62
CA ALA A 50 11.07 -1.41 4.26
C ALA A 50 10.92 -0.28 3.21
N TYR A 51 9.94 0.60 3.39
CA TYR A 51 9.77 1.79 2.55
C TYR A 51 10.94 2.78 2.69
N ALA A 52 11.39 3.06 3.92
CA ALA A 52 12.53 3.93 4.16
C ALA A 52 13.83 3.35 3.57
N GLU A 53 14.02 2.03 3.62
CA GLU A 53 15.15 1.34 3.00
C GLU A 53 15.06 1.37 1.46
N SER A 54 13.85 1.25 0.90
CA SER A 54 13.63 1.37 -0.55
C SER A 54 13.79 2.79 -1.10
N LEU A 55 13.63 3.82 -0.27
CA LEU A 55 13.79 5.23 -0.67
C LEU A 55 15.25 5.72 -0.55
N GLY A 56 16.14 4.89 0.01
CA GLY A 56 17.52 5.26 0.35
C GLY A 56 18.61 4.73 -0.61
N ALA A 57 18.29 4.45 -1.87
CA ALA A 57 19.25 4.02 -2.91
C ALA A 57 19.50 5.11 -3.96
#